data_AF-F6QG58-F1
#
_entry.id   AF-F6QG58-F1
#
_cell.length_a   1.000
_cell.length_b   1.000
_cell.length_c   1.000
_cell.angle_alpha   90.00
_cell.angle_beta   90.00
_cell.angle_gamma   90.00
#
_symmetry.space_group_name_H-M   'P 1'
#
loop_
_entity.id
_entity.type
_entity.pdbx_description
1 polymer ?
#
loop_
_entity_poly.entity_id
_entity_poly.type
_entity_poly.pdbx_seq_one_letter_code
_entity_poly.pdbx_strand_id
1 'polypeptide(L)'
;MTTLPKSICRLYNVVTQRIQHRSVHLGQAVEIKKRKIRVGSKNFMEIPIKGTIEYVSRQLSDPFVKMRHLEGYRCRSAYKLMDIVEKHDLLKPGMKVVDLGAAPGSWSQVAAERVINKDDDGLVIAVDLLKFPPLDGVTQITGDFTKKETQDEIKALLGTEENRFVDIVLCDAAPSASGFKNKDHLAIVQIIAAATNFTLKV
;
A
#
# COMPACT_ATOMS: atom_id res chain seq x y z
N MET A 1 22.86 -8.83 -32.12
CA MET A 1 21.46 -8.97 -31.66
C MET A 1 21.33 -10.31 -30.94
N THR A 2 21.66 -10.34 -29.65
CA THR A 2 21.69 -11.57 -28.86
C THR A 2 20.35 -11.78 -28.17
N THR A 3 19.66 -12.81 -28.63
CA THR A 3 18.40 -13.37 -28.11
C THR A 3 18.55 -13.85 -26.66
N LEU A 4 17.56 -13.52 -25.82
CA LEU A 4 17.42 -13.99 -24.44
C LEU A 4 17.32 -15.53 -24.34
N PRO A 5 17.79 -16.16 -23.24
CA PRO A 5 17.79 -17.61 -23.08
C PRO A 5 16.37 -18.20 -22.99
N LYS A 6 16.13 -19.29 -23.73
CA LYS A 6 14.85 -20.02 -23.85
C LYS A 6 14.28 -20.58 -22.53
N SER A 7 15.04 -20.55 -21.44
CA SER A 7 14.62 -21.00 -20.11
C SER A 7 13.68 -20.03 -19.39
N ILE A 8 13.83 -18.71 -19.61
CA ILE A 8 13.03 -17.67 -18.94
C ILE A 8 11.62 -17.56 -19.56
N CYS A 9 11.49 -17.75 -20.88
CA CYS A 9 10.18 -17.78 -21.55
C CYS A 9 9.30 -18.97 -21.14
N ARG A 10 9.88 -20.03 -20.53
CA ARG A 10 9.11 -21.21 -20.12
C ARG A 10 8.46 -21.03 -18.73
N LEU A 11 9.01 -20.20 -17.86
CA LEU A 11 8.43 -19.94 -16.53
C LEU A 11 7.23 -18.98 -16.60
N TYR A 12 7.33 -17.92 -17.41
CA TYR A 12 6.23 -16.97 -17.63
C TYR A 12 4.99 -17.64 -18.25
N ASN A 13 5.18 -18.62 -19.15
CA ASN A 13 4.07 -19.37 -19.74
C ASN A 13 3.46 -20.43 -18.79
N VAL A 14 4.21 -20.99 -17.84
CA VAL A 14 3.67 -22.00 -16.90
C VAL A 14 2.79 -21.35 -15.82
N VAL A 15 3.13 -20.13 -15.38
CA VAL A 15 2.30 -19.37 -14.44
C VAL A 15 1.03 -18.83 -15.12
N THR A 16 1.13 -18.37 -16.38
CA THR A 16 -0.05 -17.87 -17.11
C THR A 16 -0.96 -18.97 -17.67
N GLN A 17 -0.44 -20.13 -18.10
CA GLN A 17 -1.29 -21.24 -18.58
C GLN A 17 -2.03 -21.99 -17.46
N ARG A 18 -1.54 -21.99 -16.22
CA ARG A 18 -2.32 -22.50 -15.07
C ARG A 18 -3.51 -21.61 -14.71
N ILE A 19 -3.52 -20.35 -15.16
CA ILE A 19 -4.59 -19.38 -14.89
C ILE A 19 -5.75 -19.50 -15.90
N GLN A 20 -5.53 -20.07 -17.09
CA GLN A 20 -6.59 -20.23 -18.10
C GLN A 20 -7.43 -21.53 -17.98
N HIS A 21 -7.00 -22.51 -17.19
CA HIS A 21 -7.74 -23.77 -16.98
C HIS A 21 -8.26 -23.93 -15.55
N ARG A 22 -9.09 -22.99 -15.08
CA ARG A 22 -10.11 -23.25 -14.04
C ARG A 22 -11.17 -22.14 -14.08
N SER A 23 -12.03 -22.23 -15.10
CA SER A 23 -13.40 -21.74 -14.99
C SER A 23 -14.03 -22.39 -13.76
N VAL A 24 -14.18 -21.63 -12.69
CA VAL A 24 -15.11 -21.98 -11.61
C VAL A 24 -16.17 -20.89 -11.60
N HIS A 25 -17.32 -21.25 -12.17
CA HIS A 25 -18.58 -20.54 -11.97
C HIS A 25 -18.81 -20.36 -10.47
N LEU A 26 -18.99 -19.12 -10.01
CA LEU A 26 -19.75 -18.81 -8.80
C LEU A 26 -20.11 -17.32 -8.82
N GLY A 27 -21.19 -17.01 -9.53
CA GLY A 27 -21.95 -15.78 -9.28
C GLY A 27 -22.68 -15.94 -7.95
N GLN A 28 -22.10 -15.45 -6.87
CA GLN A 28 -22.86 -15.27 -5.63
C GLN A 28 -23.67 -13.98 -5.75
N ALA A 29 -24.99 -14.11 -5.81
CA ALA A 29 -25.90 -12.99 -5.66
C ALA A 29 -25.82 -12.47 -4.22
N VAL A 30 -25.45 -11.19 -4.06
CA VAL A 30 -25.44 -10.52 -2.76
C VAL A 30 -26.86 -10.07 -2.44
N GLU A 31 -27.45 -10.57 -1.36
CA GLU A 31 -28.77 -10.14 -0.89
C GLU A 31 -28.70 -8.72 -0.29
N ILE A 32 -29.49 -7.80 -0.83
CA ILE A 32 -29.43 -6.37 -0.51
C ILE A 32 -30.31 -6.08 0.72
N LYS A 33 -29.68 -5.73 1.85
CA LYS A 33 -30.42 -5.17 3.00
C LYS A 33 -30.97 -3.79 2.67
N LYS A 34 -32.30 -3.66 2.67
CA LYS A 34 -33.01 -2.37 2.55
C LYS A 34 -33.20 -1.73 3.92
N ARG A 35 -33.05 -0.42 4.03
CA ARG A 35 -33.37 0.32 5.26
C ARG A 35 -34.79 0.91 5.12
N LYS A 36 -35.69 0.57 6.04
CA LYS A 36 -37.01 1.23 6.15
C LYS A 36 -36.83 2.54 6.88
N ILE A 37 -37.09 3.64 6.20
CA ILE A 37 -37.08 4.99 6.79
C ILE A 37 -38.53 5.44 6.90
N ARG A 38 -38.92 5.92 8.08
CA ARG A 38 -40.27 6.43 8.33
C ARG A 38 -40.40 7.80 7.68
N VAL A 39 -41.37 7.96 6.80
CA VAL A 39 -41.66 9.24 6.12
C VAL A 39 -43.09 9.63 6.49
N GLY A 40 -43.24 10.67 7.32
CA GLY A 40 -44.52 11.09 7.87
C GLY A 40 -45.11 10.15 8.93
N SER A 41 -46.35 10.42 9.36
CA SER A 41 -46.93 9.79 10.55
C SER A 41 -47.23 8.30 10.40
N LYS A 42 -47.45 7.78 9.17
CA LYS A 42 -47.89 6.39 8.95
C LYS A 42 -47.24 5.63 7.78
N ASN A 43 -46.34 6.23 7.00
CA ASN A 43 -45.75 5.57 5.82
C ASN A 43 -44.25 5.24 6.02
N PHE A 44 -43.84 4.07 5.55
CA PHE A 44 -42.44 3.65 5.51
C PHE A 44 -41.98 3.60 4.05
N MET A 45 -40.86 4.25 3.75
CA MET A 45 -40.21 4.17 2.45
C MET A 45 -38.98 3.26 2.58
N GLU A 46 -38.88 2.28 1.68
CA GLU A 46 -37.66 1.48 1.52
C GLU A 46 -36.70 2.24 0.61
N ILE A 47 -35.60 2.73 1.16
CA ILE A 47 -34.59 3.46 0.38
C ILE A 47 -33.37 2.55 0.20
N PRO A 48 -32.91 2.30 -1.05
CA PRO A 48 -31.66 1.60 -1.28
C PRO A 48 -30.50 2.44 -0.74
N ILE A 49 -29.56 1.80 -0.04
CA ILE A 49 -28.37 2.46 0.50
C ILE A 49 -27.43 2.78 -0.67
N LYS A 50 -27.64 3.93 -1.31
CA LYS A 50 -27.02 4.34 -2.59
C LYS A 50 -25.50 4.53 -2.55
N GLY A 51 -24.87 4.55 -1.37
CA GLY A 51 -23.41 4.71 -1.22
C GLY A 51 -22.63 3.40 -0.98
N THR A 52 -23.31 2.28 -0.73
CA THR A 52 -22.62 1.07 -0.20
C THR A 52 -22.54 -0.05 -1.24
N ILE A 53 -23.54 -0.22 -2.11
CA ILE A 53 -23.62 -1.39 -3.01
C ILE A 53 -22.62 -1.29 -4.18
N GLU A 54 -22.52 -0.13 -4.82
CA GLU A 54 -21.62 0.07 -5.96
C GLU A 54 -20.14 0.09 -5.54
N TYR A 55 -19.85 0.71 -4.38
CA TYR A 55 -18.50 0.68 -3.80
C TYR A 55 -18.10 -0.75 -3.40
N VAL A 56 -18.97 -1.48 -2.69
CA VAL A 56 -18.69 -2.86 -2.24
C VAL A 56 -18.58 -3.80 -3.45
N SER A 57 -19.48 -3.70 -4.43
CA SER A 57 -19.39 -4.53 -5.64
C SER A 57 -18.11 -4.26 -6.44
N ARG A 58 -17.68 -2.99 -6.57
CA ARG A 58 -16.38 -2.65 -7.18
C ARG A 58 -15.21 -3.29 -6.44
N GLN A 59 -15.19 -3.21 -5.11
CA GLN A 59 -14.13 -3.82 -4.30
C GLN A 59 -14.13 -5.35 -4.42
N LEU A 60 -15.30 -6.00 -4.44
CA LEU A 60 -15.41 -7.46 -4.61
C LEU A 60 -15.01 -7.91 -6.02
N SER A 61 -15.24 -7.08 -7.04
CA SER A 61 -14.87 -7.35 -8.43
C SER A 61 -13.40 -7.05 -8.75
N ASP A 62 -12.70 -6.37 -7.85
CA ASP A 62 -11.34 -5.91 -8.12
C ASP A 62 -10.35 -7.10 -8.19
N PRO A 63 -9.70 -7.34 -9.34
CA PRO A 63 -8.73 -8.41 -9.48
C PRO A 63 -7.57 -8.26 -8.48
N PHE A 64 -7.14 -7.05 -8.14
CA PHE A 64 -6.03 -6.83 -7.21
C PHE A 64 -6.39 -7.21 -5.77
N VAL A 65 -7.67 -7.16 -5.40
CA VAL A 65 -8.14 -7.68 -4.10
C VAL A 65 -7.99 -9.20 -4.04
N LYS A 66 -8.25 -9.91 -5.14
CA LYS A 66 -8.02 -11.36 -5.21
C LYS A 66 -6.53 -11.69 -5.24
N MET A 67 -5.75 -10.98 -6.06
CA MET A 67 -4.33 -11.23 -6.21
C MET A 67 -3.57 -11.01 -4.90
N ARG A 68 -3.86 -9.94 -4.14
CA ARG A 68 -3.18 -9.72 -2.85
C ARG A 68 -3.35 -10.89 -1.88
N HIS A 69 -4.50 -11.57 -1.91
CA HIS A 69 -4.76 -12.70 -1.02
C HIS A 69 -3.99 -13.94 -1.46
N LEU A 70 -3.85 -14.16 -2.77
CA LEU A 70 -3.08 -15.25 -3.34
C LEU A 70 -1.58 -15.08 -3.13
N GLU A 71 -1.09 -13.84 -3.22
CA GLU A 71 0.33 -13.50 -3.14
C GLU A 71 0.78 -13.05 -1.74
N GLY A 72 -0.15 -12.94 -0.78
CA GLY A 72 0.18 -12.64 0.62
C GLY A 72 0.41 -11.15 0.94
N TYR A 73 0.06 -10.24 0.04
CA TYR A 73 0.13 -8.81 0.30
C TYR A 73 -1.02 -8.31 1.18
N ARG A 74 -0.70 -7.42 2.13
CA ARG A 74 -1.68 -6.91 3.09
C ARG A 74 -2.79 -6.07 2.45
N CYS A 75 -2.51 -5.38 1.35
CA CYS A 75 -3.43 -4.51 0.63
C CYS A 75 -3.10 -4.51 -0.86
N ARG A 76 -4.11 -4.15 -1.67
CA ARG A 76 -3.97 -4.02 -3.12
C ARG A 76 -3.03 -2.88 -3.55
N SER A 77 -2.67 -1.96 -2.64
CA SER A 77 -1.75 -0.87 -2.93
C SER A 77 -0.32 -1.35 -3.18
N ALA A 78 0.04 -2.59 -2.77
CA ALA A 78 1.32 -3.21 -3.10
C ALA A 78 1.63 -3.15 -4.60
N TYR A 79 0.64 -3.47 -5.44
CA TYR A 79 0.79 -3.48 -6.90
C TYR A 79 1.11 -2.10 -7.47
N LYS A 80 0.62 -1.01 -6.85
CA LYS A 80 0.99 0.34 -7.27
C LYS A 80 2.49 0.58 -7.10
N LEU A 81 3.05 0.17 -5.97
CA LEU A 81 4.47 0.34 -5.71
C LEU A 81 5.29 -0.55 -6.63
N MET A 82 4.88 -1.80 -6.84
CA MET A 82 5.55 -2.71 -7.79
C MET A 82 5.63 -2.10 -9.19
N ASP A 83 4.52 -1.58 -9.71
CA ASP A 83 4.46 -0.92 -11.02
C ASP A 83 5.41 0.30 -11.08
N ILE A 84 5.44 1.13 -10.02
CA ILE A 84 6.33 2.28 -9.92
C ILE A 84 7.79 1.83 -9.92
N VAL A 85 8.12 0.82 -9.13
CA VAL A 85 9.47 0.31 -8.95
C VAL A 85 10.00 -0.28 -10.24
N GLU A 86 9.20 -1.08 -10.94
CA GLU A 86 9.58 -1.67 -12.23
C GLU A 86 9.76 -0.60 -13.32
N LYS A 87 8.86 0.39 -13.36
CA LYS A 87 8.93 1.47 -14.34
C LYS A 87 10.14 2.39 -14.16
N HIS A 88 10.57 2.58 -12.92
CA HIS A 88 11.59 3.57 -12.57
C HIS A 88 12.91 2.96 -12.06
N ASP A 89 13.05 1.63 -12.08
CA ASP A 89 14.24 0.91 -11.60
C ASP A 89 14.65 1.33 -10.17
N LEU A 90 13.66 1.38 -9.26
CA LEU A 90 13.83 1.78 -7.85
C LEU A 90 14.04 0.56 -6.94
N LEU A 91 14.27 0.81 -5.64
CA LEU A 91 14.37 -0.21 -4.58
C LEU A 91 15.38 -1.32 -4.91
N LYS A 92 16.65 -0.94 -5.02
CA LYS A 92 17.73 -1.88 -5.28
C LYS A 92 18.17 -2.55 -3.97
N PRO A 93 18.71 -3.77 -4.04
CA PRO A 93 19.45 -4.39 -2.95
C PRO A 93 20.35 -3.44 -2.17
N GLY A 94 20.30 -3.53 -0.84
CA GLY A 94 21.14 -2.75 0.07
C GLY A 94 20.70 -1.31 0.32
N MET A 95 19.62 -0.84 -0.33
CA MET A 95 19.10 0.51 -0.10
C MET A 95 18.46 0.68 1.29
N LYS A 96 18.57 1.90 1.83
CA LYS A 96 17.85 2.36 3.01
C LYS A 96 16.57 3.07 2.61
N VAL A 97 15.43 2.56 3.07
CA VAL A 97 14.11 3.02 2.68
C VAL A 97 13.32 3.45 3.91
N VAL A 98 12.69 4.62 3.83
CA VAL A 98 11.72 5.08 4.83
C VAL A 98 10.33 5.13 4.19
N ASP A 99 9.35 4.43 4.77
CA ASP A 99 7.96 4.39 4.32
C ASP A 99 7.05 5.20 5.25
N LEU A 100 6.55 6.35 4.78
CA LEU A 100 5.72 7.28 5.54
C LEU A 100 4.23 7.00 5.34
N GLY A 101 3.47 6.92 6.43
CA GLY A 101 2.06 6.53 6.39
C GLY A 101 1.92 5.06 5.99
N ALA A 102 2.77 4.23 6.57
CA ALA A 102 2.96 2.85 6.13
C ALA A 102 1.76 1.93 6.40
N ALA A 103 0.87 2.22 7.36
CA ALA A 103 -0.19 1.29 7.75
C ALA A 103 -1.13 1.00 6.56
N PRO A 104 -1.43 -0.28 6.25
CA PRO A 104 -1.17 -1.49 7.04
C PRO A 104 0.14 -2.24 6.71
N GLY A 105 1.00 -1.67 5.86
CA GLY A 105 2.38 -2.11 5.63
C GLY A 105 2.65 -2.73 4.26
N SER A 106 1.77 -2.57 3.27
CA SER A 106 1.93 -3.23 1.95
C SER A 106 3.08 -2.67 1.12
N TRP A 107 3.37 -1.38 1.25
CA TRP A 107 4.53 -0.78 0.59
C TRP A 107 5.82 -1.19 1.29
N SER A 108 5.82 -1.22 2.62
CA SER A 108 6.96 -1.73 3.41
C SER A 108 7.25 -3.20 3.13
N GLN A 109 6.23 -4.04 2.90
CA GLN A 109 6.41 -5.44 2.44
C GLN A 109 7.19 -5.51 1.12
N VAL A 110 6.70 -4.78 0.11
CA VAL A 110 7.35 -4.75 -1.21
C VAL A 110 8.76 -4.16 -1.10
N ALA A 111 8.98 -3.14 -0.28
CA ALA A 111 10.31 -2.58 -0.05
C ALA A 111 11.27 -3.61 0.56
N ALA A 112 10.85 -4.31 1.62
CA ALA A 112 11.67 -5.32 2.27
C ALA A 112 12.03 -6.46 1.31
N GLU A 113 11.07 -6.95 0.51
CA GLU A 113 11.30 -7.99 -0.50
C GLU A 113 12.32 -7.59 -1.58
N ARG A 114 12.51 -6.30 -1.82
CA ARG A 114 13.37 -5.77 -2.89
C ARG A 114 14.75 -5.34 -2.42
N VAL A 115 14.85 -4.75 -1.23
CA VAL A 115 16.10 -4.16 -0.73
C VAL A 115 16.85 -5.05 0.24
N ILE A 116 16.17 -6.00 0.90
CA ILE A 116 16.77 -6.88 1.91
C ILE A 116 17.13 -8.21 1.27
N ASN A 117 18.42 -8.46 1.17
CA ASN A 117 18.98 -9.66 0.60
C ASN A 117 19.79 -10.40 1.66
N LYS A 118 20.18 -11.65 1.40
CA LYS A 118 21.09 -12.37 2.29
C LYS A 118 22.49 -11.75 2.38
N ASP A 119 22.88 -11.02 1.33
CA ASP A 119 24.25 -10.54 1.13
C ASP A 119 24.38 -9.01 1.28
N ASP A 120 23.27 -8.30 1.53
CA ASP A 120 23.23 -6.83 1.56
C ASP A 120 22.57 -6.29 2.84
N ASP A 121 23.11 -5.20 3.39
CA ASP A 121 22.63 -4.53 4.61
C ASP A 121 21.46 -3.56 4.32
N GLY A 122 20.47 -4.02 3.55
CA GLY A 122 19.26 -3.25 3.26
C GLY A 122 18.46 -2.95 4.53
N LEU A 123 17.83 -1.77 4.58
CA LEU A 123 17.06 -1.32 5.75
C LEU A 123 15.72 -0.73 5.32
N VAL A 124 14.64 -1.17 5.96
CA VAL A 124 13.32 -0.57 5.78
C VAL A 124 12.79 -0.09 7.12
N ILE A 125 12.50 1.20 7.22
CA ILE A 125 11.86 1.83 8.37
C ILE A 125 10.46 2.27 7.97
N ALA A 126 9.43 1.72 8.59
CA ALA A 126 8.04 2.06 8.33
C ALA A 126 7.47 2.92 9.47
N VAL A 127 6.90 4.06 9.13
CA VAL A 127 6.38 5.03 10.10
C VAL A 127 4.91 5.31 9.85
N ASP A 128 4.09 5.15 10.89
CA ASP A 128 2.67 5.47 10.83
C ASP A 128 2.14 5.91 12.20
N LEU A 129 1.04 6.67 12.20
CA LEU A 129 0.32 7.02 13.43
C LEU A 129 -0.34 5.79 14.07
N LEU A 130 -0.70 4.80 13.26
CA LEU A 130 -1.39 3.58 13.64
C LEU A 130 -0.40 2.42 13.76
N LYS A 131 -0.55 1.64 14.83
CA LYS A 131 0.15 0.36 14.94
C LYS A 131 -0.44 -0.66 13.96
N PHE A 132 0.41 -1.41 13.29
CA PHE A 132 0.03 -2.52 12.42
C PHE A 132 0.86 -3.77 12.73
N PRO A 133 0.44 -4.98 12.30
CA PRO A 133 1.17 -6.21 12.64
C PRO A 133 2.62 -6.18 12.14
N PRO A 134 3.57 -6.84 12.82
CA PRO A 134 4.98 -6.84 12.44
C PRO A 134 5.21 -7.41 11.05
N LEU A 135 6.25 -6.94 10.38
CA LEU A 135 6.66 -7.37 9.05
C LEU A 135 8.12 -7.81 9.11
N ASP A 136 8.42 -8.93 8.47
CA ASP A 136 9.79 -9.46 8.42
C ASP A 136 10.71 -8.47 7.69
N GLY A 137 11.86 -8.18 8.29
CA GLY A 137 12.83 -7.23 7.75
C GLY A 137 12.45 -5.74 7.86
N VAL A 138 11.29 -5.40 8.45
CA VAL A 138 10.86 -4.00 8.57
C VAL A 138 10.89 -3.54 10.01
N THR A 139 11.62 -2.47 10.28
CA THR A 139 11.56 -1.77 11.57
C THR A 139 10.36 -0.83 11.56
N GLN A 140 9.46 -0.97 12.53
CA GLN A 140 8.21 -0.21 12.59
C GLN A 140 8.23 0.82 13.72
N ILE A 141 7.95 2.07 13.40
CA ILE A 141 7.78 3.17 14.36
C ILE A 141 6.32 3.61 14.35
N THR A 142 5.71 3.64 15.53
CA THR A 142 4.38 4.24 15.70
C THR A 142 4.54 5.68 16.16
N GLY A 143 4.32 6.64 15.26
CA GLY A 143 4.54 8.05 15.52
C GLY A 143 4.17 8.96 14.36
N ASP A 144 4.20 10.26 14.64
CA ASP A 144 4.00 11.31 13.63
C ASP A 144 5.36 11.70 13.06
N PHE A 145 5.61 11.35 11.79
CA PHE A 145 6.89 11.62 11.12
C PHE A 145 7.24 13.12 11.03
N THR A 146 6.29 14.03 11.27
CA THR A 146 6.55 15.47 11.34
C THR A 146 7.20 15.91 12.65
N LYS A 147 7.09 15.08 13.70
CA LYS A 147 7.59 15.36 15.04
C LYS A 147 9.08 15.06 15.16
N LYS A 148 9.76 15.82 16.02
CA LYS A 148 11.20 15.72 16.21
C LYS A 148 11.56 14.38 16.85
N GLU A 149 10.74 13.91 17.78
CA GLU A 149 10.94 12.66 18.52
C GLU A 149 10.98 11.47 17.55
N THR A 150 10.01 11.39 16.64
CA THR A 150 9.96 10.35 15.59
C THR A 150 11.11 10.48 14.58
N GLN A 151 11.46 11.72 14.20
CA GLN A 151 12.62 11.96 13.32
C GLN A 151 13.95 11.52 13.98
N ASP A 152 14.13 11.80 15.26
CA ASP A 152 15.32 11.41 16.01
C ASP A 152 15.42 9.88 16.12
N GLU A 153 14.29 9.18 16.32
CA GLU A 153 14.23 7.72 16.32
C GLU A 153 14.61 7.11 14.96
N ILE A 154 14.07 7.65 13.86
CA ILE A 154 14.45 7.23 12.50
C ILE A 154 15.95 7.42 12.28
N LYS A 155 16.49 8.59 12.67
CA LYS A 155 17.92 8.91 12.52
C LYS A 155 18.82 7.98 13.33
N ALA A 156 18.38 7.57 14.52
CA ALA A 156 19.11 6.62 15.35
C ALA A 156 19.21 5.24 14.67
N LEU A 157 18.16 4.81 13.97
CA LEU A 157 18.14 3.55 13.23
C LEU A 157 18.99 3.59 11.95
N LEU A 158 19.09 4.76 11.30
CA LEU A 158 19.86 4.93 10.06
C LEU A 158 21.39 4.84 10.30
N GLY A 159 21.84 5.14 11.52
CA GLY A 159 23.22 4.99 11.96
C GLY A 159 23.96 6.31 12.23
N THR A 160 25.29 6.27 12.13
CA THR A 160 26.17 7.43 12.34
C THR A 160 25.98 8.50 11.26
N GLU A 161 26.37 9.75 11.53
CA GLU A 161 26.21 10.88 10.59
C GLU A 161 26.81 10.59 9.20
N GLU A 162 27.87 9.79 9.11
CA GLU A 162 28.52 9.41 7.85
C GLU A 162 27.72 8.40 7.01
N ASN A 163 26.80 7.66 7.65
CA ASN A 163 26.00 6.60 7.01
C ASN A 163 24.48 6.84 7.18
N ARG A 164 24.05 8.07 7.48
CA ARG A 164 22.64 8.35 7.83
C ARG A 164 21.71 8.49 6.62
N PHE A 165 22.25 8.60 5.41
CA PHE A 165 21.45 8.94 4.22
C PHE A 165 20.38 7.89 3.92
N VAL A 166 19.16 8.37 3.68
CA VAL A 166 18.06 7.57 3.13
C VAL A 166 18.13 7.61 1.61
N ASP A 167 18.15 6.43 0.97
CA ASP A 167 18.15 6.35 -0.49
C ASP A 167 16.78 6.70 -1.08
N ILE A 168 15.71 6.19 -0.44
CA ILE A 168 14.33 6.35 -0.92
C ILE A 168 13.37 6.63 0.24
N VAL A 169 12.58 7.68 0.10
CA VAL A 169 11.41 7.94 0.95
C VAL A 169 10.13 7.63 0.16
N LEU A 170 9.32 6.73 0.68
CA LEU A 170 8.01 6.37 0.16
C LEU A 170 6.90 7.05 0.97
N CYS A 171 5.77 7.34 0.33
CA CYS A 171 4.60 7.92 0.98
C CYS A 171 3.31 7.59 0.20
N ASP A 172 2.50 6.65 0.72
CA ASP A 172 1.11 6.39 0.27
C ASP A 172 0.09 6.94 1.29
N ALA A 173 0.53 7.89 2.13
CA ALA A 173 -0.30 8.50 3.17
C ALA A 173 -1.47 9.29 2.56
N ALA A 174 -2.68 9.05 3.08
CA ALA A 174 -3.88 9.78 2.69
C ALA A 174 -4.67 10.20 3.94
N PRO A 175 -5.25 11.41 3.95
CA PRO A 175 -6.08 11.85 5.06
C PRO A 175 -7.44 11.14 5.03
N SER A 176 -8.09 11.02 6.18
CA SER A 176 -9.48 10.58 6.24
C SER A 176 -10.37 11.50 5.40
N ALA A 177 -11.10 10.92 4.44
CA ALA A 177 -12.00 11.68 3.58
C ALA A 177 -13.13 12.32 4.41
N SER A 178 -13.21 13.65 4.38
CA SER A 178 -14.29 14.40 5.03
C SER A 178 -15.54 14.50 4.16
N GLY A 179 -15.41 14.23 2.85
CA GLY A 179 -16.46 14.40 1.85
C GLY A 179 -16.52 15.82 1.26
N PHE A 180 -15.73 16.75 1.80
CA PHE A 180 -15.59 18.11 1.28
C PHE A 180 -14.34 18.19 0.41
N LYS A 181 -14.52 18.14 -0.92
CA LYS A 181 -13.43 18.07 -1.91
C LYS A 181 -12.29 19.07 -1.65
N ASN A 182 -12.61 20.34 -1.37
CA ASN A 182 -11.60 21.38 -1.15
C ASN A 182 -10.77 21.14 0.12
N LYS A 183 -11.43 20.67 1.19
CA LYS A 183 -10.77 20.35 2.45
C LYS A 183 -9.90 19.10 2.30
N ASP A 184 -10.42 18.07 1.64
CA ASP A 184 -9.69 16.83 1.39
C ASP A 184 -8.47 17.08 0.49
N HIS A 185 -8.61 17.92 -0.54
CA HIS A 185 -7.50 18.34 -1.39
C HIS A 185 -6.42 19.09 -0.59
N LEU A 186 -6.81 20.05 0.24
CA LEU A 186 -5.85 20.79 1.08
C LEU A 186 -5.11 19.87 2.05
N ALA A 187 -5.79 18.89 2.65
CA ALA A 187 -5.18 17.92 3.54
C ALA A 187 -4.15 17.03 2.81
N ILE A 188 -4.43 16.62 1.57
CA ILE A 188 -3.47 15.89 0.73
C ILE A 188 -2.23 16.76 0.46
N VAL A 189 -2.42 18.03 0.06
CA VAL A 189 -1.30 18.95 -0.19
C VAL A 189 -0.44 19.14 1.05
N GLN A 190 -1.05 19.22 2.24
CA GLN A 190 -0.32 19.33 3.50
C GLN A 190 0.54 18.09 3.80
N ILE A 191 0.01 16.89 3.55
CA ILE A 191 0.77 15.64 3.71
C ILE A 191 1.95 15.60 2.74
N ILE A 192 1.75 15.96 1.47
CA ILE A 192 2.83 16.03 0.47
C ILE A 192 3.91 17.02 0.94
N ALA A 193 3.53 18.23 1.35
CA ALA A 193 4.47 19.23 1.83
C ALA A 193 5.24 18.75 3.07
N ALA A 194 4.57 18.06 3.99
CA ALA A 194 5.19 17.49 5.18
C ALA A 194 6.20 16.37 4.83
N ALA A 195 5.84 15.47 3.91
CA ALA A 195 6.71 14.40 3.44
C ALA A 195 7.94 14.96 2.72
N THR A 196 7.76 15.94 1.84
CA THR A 196 8.89 16.64 1.17
C THR A 196 9.78 17.36 2.18
N ASN A 197 9.23 18.01 3.21
CA ASN A 197 10.04 18.63 4.25
C ASN A 197 10.80 17.60 5.09
N PHE A 198 10.25 16.41 5.26
CA PHE A 198 10.93 15.31 5.93
C PHE A 198 12.13 14.83 5.11
N THR A 199 12.01 14.69 3.78
CA THR A 199 13.14 14.25 2.94
C THR A 199 14.34 15.19 2.95
N LEU A 200 14.15 16.47 3.31
CA LEU A 200 15.25 17.44 3.44
C LEU A 200 16.05 17.28 4.75
N LYS A 201 15.58 16.44 5.68
CA LYS A 201 16.10 16.32 7.04
C LYS A 201 16.72 14.96 7.35
N VAL A 202 16.59 14.00 6.45
CA VAL A 202 17.03 12.61 6.58
C VAL A 202 17.94 12.21 5.42
#